data_AF-E2NL86-F1
#
_entry.id   AF-E2NL86-F1
#
_cell.length_a   1.000
_cell.length_b   1.000
_cell.length_c   1.000
_cell.angle_alpha   90.00
_cell.angle_beta   90.00
_cell.angle_gamma   90.00
#
_symmetry.space_group_name_H-M   'P 1'
#
loop_
_entity.id
_entity.type
_entity.pdbx_description
1 polymer ?
#
loop_
_entity_poly.entity_id
_entity_poly.type
_entity_poly.pdbx_seq_one_letter_code
_entity_poly.pdbx_strand_id
1 'polypeptide(L)'
;MKSIVRRLKNLLKTVLISGNPWYQYKYQDCSKFWQRFPFNLEVVNLGSSSAFYGFDYSNLPVKAANWAMRPQSFPQDLAILKTYCSYLRPRAIILIALGPYSSCFKNYKDIELEKYYTVLHPGIFENFSMEKCEAVFRIKNSPYRYAARQMLLNGFKMFIVRLLRRHIPAELLDKQPMNAVQLEADSKHWIDGWKKQFNITDMDAFLPEHIVEGRKKRIVVLKEMIAFCKEREFQPVIVLPPVTDYLSSKFSETFRNNYIYSFLEEAGVLDIPFLNYLDDKRFKDPTLYFNSFFLNRTGAGLFSKVVLEDIKNR
;
A
#
# COMPACT_ATOMS: atom_id res chain seq x y z
N MET A 1 0.05 -43.94 9.09
CA MET A 1 -0.89 -43.59 8.00
C MET A 1 -1.73 -42.32 8.25
N LYS A 2 -2.59 -42.25 9.29
CA LYS A 2 -3.52 -41.11 9.50
C LYS A 2 -2.83 -39.72 9.61
N SER A 3 -1.64 -39.65 10.21
CA SER A 3 -0.81 -38.43 10.31
C SER A 3 -0.30 -37.92 8.96
N ILE A 4 0.16 -38.84 8.09
CA ILE A 4 0.69 -38.54 6.76
C ILE A 4 -0.44 -38.06 5.84
N VAL A 5 -1.58 -38.74 5.85
CA VAL A 5 -2.78 -38.33 5.10
C VAL A 5 -3.27 -36.95 5.55
N ARG A 6 -3.23 -36.64 6.86
CA ARG A 6 -3.58 -35.31 7.38
C ARG A 6 -2.61 -34.24 6.91
N ARG A 7 -1.29 -34.51 6.95
CA ARG A 7 -0.26 -33.60 6.45
C ARG A 7 -0.42 -33.34 4.95
N LEU A 8 -0.62 -34.37 4.14
CA LEU A 8 -0.87 -34.26 2.70
C LEU A 8 -2.14 -33.46 2.39
N LYS A 9 -3.26 -33.72 3.09
CA LYS A 9 -4.50 -32.94 2.94
C LYS A 9 -4.30 -31.46 3.30
N ASN A 10 -3.55 -31.17 4.36
CA ASN A 10 -3.24 -29.80 4.74
C ASN A 10 -2.33 -29.11 3.73
N LEU A 11 -1.32 -29.81 3.20
CA LEU A 11 -0.43 -29.30 2.17
C LEU A 11 -1.19 -28.97 0.88
N LEU A 12 -2.02 -29.90 0.40
CA LEU A 12 -2.90 -29.71 -0.75
C LEU A 12 -3.85 -28.53 -0.53
N LYS A 13 -4.48 -28.43 0.65
CA LYS A 13 -5.34 -27.30 0.99
C LYS A 13 -4.56 -25.99 0.95
N THR A 14 -3.36 -25.93 1.51
CA THR A 14 -2.51 -24.74 1.47
C THR A 14 -2.18 -24.34 0.04
N VAL A 15 -1.71 -25.28 -0.80
CA VAL A 15 -1.34 -25.01 -2.20
C VAL A 15 -2.55 -24.54 -3.02
N LEU A 16 -3.71 -25.16 -2.82
CA LEU A 16 -4.94 -24.80 -3.52
C LEU A 16 -5.45 -23.40 -3.09
N ILE A 17 -5.35 -23.05 -1.81
CA ILE A 17 -5.69 -21.71 -1.30
C ILE A 17 -4.68 -20.66 -1.78
N SER A 18 -3.39 -20.94 -1.63
CA SER A 18 -2.31 -20.02 -2.02
C SER A 18 -2.28 -19.80 -3.53
N GLY A 19 -2.65 -20.80 -4.32
CA GLY A 19 -2.72 -20.71 -5.77
C GLY A 19 -4.00 -20.05 -6.31
N ASN A 20 -5.06 -19.91 -5.50
CA ASN A 20 -6.34 -19.40 -6.01
C ASN A 20 -6.30 -17.87 -6.22
N PRO A 21 -6.55 -17.36 -7.45
CA PRO A 21 -6.44 -15.93 -7.74
C PRO A 21 -7.39 -15.04 -6.93
N TRP A 22 -8.60 -15.52 -6.61
CA TRP A 22 -9.55 -14.75 -5.79
C TRP A 22 -9.08 -14.62 -4.35
N TYR A 23 -8.57 -15.71 -3.77
CA TYR A 23 -8.05 -15.67 -2.40
C TYR A 23 -6.80 -14.80 -2.32
N GLN A 24 -5.87 -14.94 -3.27
CA GLN A 24 -4.68 -14.09 -3.35
C GLN A 24 -5.07 -12.61 -3.46
N TYR A 25 -5.96 -12.27 -4.38
CA TYR A 25 -6.44 -10.89 -4.51
C TYR A 25 -7.03 -10.34 -3.20
N LYS A 26 -7.77 -11.15 -2.44
CA LYS A 26 -8.41 -10.69 -1.20
C LYS A 26 -7.46 -10.57 -0.01
N TYR A 27 -6.46 -11.47 0.10
CA TYR A 27 -5.73 -11.66 1.36
C TYR A 27 -4.20 -11.74 1.25
N GLN A 28 -3.62 -11.76 0.05
CA GLN A 28 -2.18 -11.91 -0.14
C GLN A 28 -1.39 -10.86 0.65
N ASP A 29 -1.83 -9.60 0.61
CA ASP A 29 -1.19 -8.51 1.33
C ASP A 29 -1.24 -8.68 2.86
N CYS A 30 -2.27 -9.35 3.39
CA CYS A 30 -2.43 -9.61 4.82
C CYS A 30 -1.55 -10.74 5.31
N SER A 31 -1.09 -11.62 4.42
CA SER A 31 -0.35 -12.84 4.79
C SER A 31 0.92 -12.54 5.58
N LYS A 32 1.58 -11.41 5.31
CA LYS A 32 2.76 -10.94 6.04
C LYS A 32 2.49 -10.71 7.52
N PHE A 33 1.25 -10.38 7.90
CA PHE A 33 0.83 -10.19 9.30
C PHE A 33 0.36 -11.47 9.99
N TRP A 34 0.12 -12.55 9.23
CA TRP A 34 -0.39 -13.81 9.76
C TRP A 34 0.71 -14.83 10.06
N GLN A 35 1.87 -14.67 9.43
CA GLN A 35 3.04 -15.52 9.63
C GLN A 35 3.82 -15.04 10.85
N ARG A 36 4.98 -15.66 11.13
CA ARG A 36 5.86 -15.24 12.22
C ARG A 36 6.33 -13.81 11.97
N PHE A 37 5.67 -12.85 12.61
CA PHE A 37 5.92 -11.43 12.42
C PHE A 37 7.20 -11.02 13.16
N PRO A 38 8.13 -10.30 12.51
CA PRO A 38 9.37 -9.88 13.15
C PRO A 38 9.09 -8.86 14.26
N PHE A 39 9.83 -8.99 15.36
CA PHE A 39 9.86 -8.03 16.47
C PHE A 39 11.12 -7.16 16.41
N ASN A 40 11.11 -6.08 17.19
CA ASN A 40 12.21 -5.13 17.32
C ASN A 40 12.59 -4.53 15.95
N LEU A 41 11.56 -4.15 15.19
CA LEU A 41 11.69 -3.50 13.89
C LEU A 41 12.20 -2.07 14.06
N GLU A 42 13.23 -1.73 13.28
CA GLU A 42 13.90 -0.43 13.26
C GLU A 42 13.22 0.56 12.32
N VAL A 43 12.68 0.05 11.20
CA VAL A 43 12.03 0.86 10.17
C VAL A 43 10.79 0.14 9.67
N VAL A 44 9.69 0.87 9.55
CA VAL A 44 8.49 0.36 8.87
C VAL A 44 7.94 1.41 7.93
N ASN A 45 7.34 0.98 6.82
CA ASN A 45 6.57 1.89 5.96
C ASN A 45 5.08 1.56 5.99
N LEU A 46 4.29 2.63 6.03
CA LEU A 46 2.85 2.67 5.86
C LEU A 46 2.52 3.19 4.46
N GLY A 47 1.28 3.04 4.02
CA GLY A 47 0.78 3.56 2.75
C GLY A 47 0.02 2.54 1.90
N SER A 48 -0.37 2.99 0.71
CA SER A 48 -1.16 2.21 -0.26
C SER A 48 -0.25 1.51 -1.29
N SER A 49 -0.76 1.29 -2.50
CA SER A 49 -0.03 0.60 -3.59
C SER A 49 1.35 1.20 -3.90
N SER A 50 1.51 2.53 -3.90
CA SER A 50 2.81 3.16 -4.14
C SER A 50 3.86 2.75 -3.11
N ALA A 51 3.46 2.61 -1.85
CA ALA A 51 4.32 2.19 -0.76
C ALA A 51 4.52 0.66 -0.75
N PHE A 52 3.47 -0.10 -1.09
CA PHE A 52 3.54 -1.56 -1.20
C PHE A 52 4.59 -1.99 -2.21
N TYR A 53 4.57 -1.37 -3.40
CA TYR A 53 5.56 -1.64 -4.44
C TYR A 53 6.84 -0.82 -4.29
N GLY A 54 6.80 0.28 -3.54
CA GLY A 54 7.94 1.18 -3.40
C GLY A 54 9.07 0.62 -2.53
N PHE A 55 8.74 -0.14 -1.48
CA PHE A 55 9.72 -0.57 -0.49
C PHE A 55 9.96 -2.08 -0.50
N ASP A 56 11.18 -2.49 -0.83
CA ASP A 56 11.72 -3.83 -0.56
C ASP A 56 12.97 -3.73 0.35
N TYR A 57 12.93 -4.39 1.51
CA TYR A 57 14.03 -4.38 2.49
C TYR A 57 14.81 -5.71 2.53
N SER A 58 14.46 -6.69 1.68
CA SER A 58 14.90 -8.08 1.82
C SER A 58 16.42 -8.27 1.83
N ASN A 59 17.15 -7.37 1.15
CA ASN A 59 18.61 -7.43 0.99
C ASN A 59 19.33 -6.30 1.73
N LEU A 60 18.69 -5.65 2.70
CA LEU A 60 19.26 -4.53 3.46
C LEU A 60 19.61 -4.96 4.89
N PRO A 61 20.73 -4.47 5.46
CA PRO A 61 21.16 -4.82 6.82
C PRO A 61 20.38 -4.01 7.87
N VAL A 62 19.05 -4.05 7.82
CA VAL A 62 18.15 -3.37 8.75
C VAL A 62 16.96 -4.28 9.06
N LYS A 63 16.50 -4.31 10.32
CA LYS A 63 15.26 -4.99 10.64
C LYS A 63 14.08 -4.10 10.25
N ALA A 64 13.61 -4.26 9.01
CA ALA A 64 12.52 -3.46 8.48
C ALA A 64 11.33 -4.30 8.01
N ALA A 65 10.15 -3.68 7.95
CA ALA A 65 8.97 -4.32 7.41
C ALA A 65 8.13 -3.34 6.58
N ASN A 66 7.68 -3.81 5.42
CA ASN A 66 6.69 -3.10 4.63
C ASN A 66 5.29 -3.41 5.17
N TRP A 67 4.62 -2.45 5.78
CA TRP A 67 3.27 -2.60 6.33
C TRP A 67 2.16 -2.09 5.40
N ALA A 68 2.50 -1.55 4.23
CA ALA A 68 1.53 -1.07 3.24
C ALA A 68 0.67 -2.21 2.65
N MET A 69 -0.58 -1.95 2.26
CA MET A 69 -1.45 -2.92 1.58
C MET A 69 -2.26 -2.25 0.46
N ARG A 70 -2.85 -3.05 -0.44
CA ARG A 70 -3.55 -2.54 -1.63
C ARG A 70 -5.06 -2.81 -1.59
N PRO A 71 -5.90 -1.77 -1.63
CA PRO A 71 -5.62 -0.41 -1.20
C PRO A 71 -5.49 -0.30 0.34
N GLN A 72 -4.90 0.81 0.79
CA GLN A 72 -4.80 1.23 2.19
C GLN A 72 -4.92 2.76 2.24
N SER A 73 -5.51 3.30 3.29
CA SER A 73 -5.69 4.74 3.46
C SER A 73 -5.32 5.18 4.87
N PHE A 74 -5.20 6.49 5.12
CA PHE A 74 -4.65 6.98 6.39
C PHE A 74 -5.29 6.41 7.67
N PRO A 75 -6.63 6.26 7.80
CA PRO A 75 -7.21 5.57 8.93
C PRO A 75 -6.71 4.13 9.10
N GLN A 76 -6.49 3.41 8.00
CA GLN A 76 -5.91 2.07 8.05
C GLN A 76 -4.41 2.11 8.37
N ASP A 77 -3.66 3.10 7.87
CA ASP A 77 -2.26 3.30 8.25
C ASP A 77 -2.13 3.51 9.77
N LEU A 78 -2.93 4.42 10.33
CA LEU A 78 -3.00 4.67 11.77
C LEU A 78 -3.43 3.42 12.55
N ALA A 79 -4.44 2.70 12.07
CA ALA A 79 -4.92 1.48 12.71
C ALA A 79 -3.86 0.37 12.75
N ILE A 80 -3.12 0.17 11.66
CA ILE A 80 -2.01 -0.78 11.60
C ILE A 80 -0.91 -0.33 12.57
N LEU A 81 -0.54 0.95 12.53
CA LEU A 81 0.49 1.50 13.41
C LEU A 81 0.14 1.30 14.88
N LYS A 82 -1.08 1.62 15.31
CA LYS A 82 -1.57 1.40 16.67
C LYS A 82 -1.59 -0.09 17.03
N THR A 83 -2.02 -0.97 16.13
CA THR A 83 -2.10 -2.42 16.36
C THR A 83 -0.72 -3.06 16.53
N TYR A 84 0.25 -2.68 15.71
CA TYR A 84 1.57 -3.32 15.64
C TYR A 84 2.69 -2.52 16.30
N CYS A 85 2.39 -1.41 16.98
CA CYS A 85 3.39 -0.56 17.62
C CYS A 85 4.32 -1.30 18.59
N SER A 86 3.83 -2.35 19.27
CA SER A 86 4.63 -3.16 20.20
C SER A 86 5.70 -4.04 19.52
N TYR A 87 5.68 -4.13 18.19
CA TYR A 87 6.69 -4.85 17.40
C TYR A 87 7.88 -3.95 17.01
N LEU A 88 7.76 -2.65 17.24
CA LEU A 88 8.78 -1.66 16.94
C LEU A 88 9.76 -1.55 18.09
N ARG A 89 11.04 -1.28 17.78
CA ARG A 89 12.02 -0.92 18.81
C ARG A 89 11.83 0.54 19.28
N PRO A 90 12.44 0.95 20.41
CA PRO A 90 12.54 2.37 20.76
C PRO A 90 13.14 3.18 19.61
N ARG A 91 12.59 4.37 19.35
CA ARG A 91 13.03 5.26 18.27
C ARG A 91 12.99 4.64 16.86
N ALA A 92 12.08 3.70 16.62
CA ALA A 92 11.84 3.18 15.27
C ALA A 92 11.40 4.30 14.32
N ILE A 93 11.82 4.19 13.06
CA ILE A 93 11.46 5.11 11.98
C ILE A 93 10.17 4.64 11.32
N ILE A 94 9.20 5.55 11.21
CA ILE A 94 7.89 5.30 10.60
C ILE A 94 7.79 6.09 9.30
N LEU A 95 7.94 5.41 8.17
CA LEU A 95 7.79 6.01 6.85
C LEU A 95 6.31 6.10 6.49
N ILE A 96 5.75 7.31 6.48
CA ILE A 96 4.39 7.60 6.06
C ILE A 96 4.43 7.92 4.57
N ALA A 97 4.23 6.91 3.73
CA ALA A 97 4.37 7.07 2.29
C ALA A 97 3.08 7.62 1.65
N LEU A 98 3.23 8.72 0.91
CA LEU A 98 2.19 9.37 0.15
C LEU A 98 2.12 8.81 -1.29
N GLY A 99 1.05 9.16 -1.99
CA GLY A 99 0.94 9.10 -3.44
C GLY A 99 0.38 10.43 -3.96
N PRO A 100 0.34 10.62 -5.28
CA PRO A 100 -0.04 11.91 -5.88
C PRO A 100 -1.40 12.45 -5.43
N TYR A 101 -2.34 11.54 -5.10
CA TYR A 101 -3.69 11.86 -4.63
C TYR A 101 -3.95 11.45 -3.17
N SER A 102 -2.92 11.30 -2.34
CA SER A 102 -3.11 10.92 -0.93
C SER A 102 -3.94 11.92 -0.13
N SER A 103 -3.94 13.21 -0.52
CA SER A 103 -4.78 14.24 0.10
C SER A 103 -6.26 14.08 -0.26
N CYS A 104 -6.58 13.37 -1.34
CA CYS A 104 -7.95 13.12 -1.75
C CYS A 104 -8.57 11.99 -0.93
N PHE A 105 -9.79 12.23 -0.47
CA PHE A 105 -10.56 11.21 0.23
C PHE A 105 -11.41 10.39 -0.73
N LYS A 106 -11.41 9.08 -0.52
CA LYS A 106 -12.36 8.14 -1.14
C LYS A 106 -13.16 7.54 0.01
N ASN A 107 -14.48 7.55 -0.11
CA ASN A 107 -15.35 6.72 0.72
C ASN A 107 -15.12 5.25 0.32
N TYR A 108 -14.18 4.60 0.99
CA TYR A 108 -13.97 3.16 0.85
C TYR A 108 -15.21 2.42 1.36
N LYS A 109 -15.80 1.53 0.54
CA LYS A 109 -16.92 0.68 0.96
C LYS A 109 -16.41 -0.43 1.88
N ASP A 110 -17.27 -0.89 2.81
CA ASP A 110 -17.02 -1.98 3.78
C ASP A 110 -16.25 -3.19 3.21
N ILE A 111 -16.54 -3.59 1.97
CA ILE A 111 -15.94 -4.77 1.33
C ILE A 111 -14.43 -4.63 1.11
N GLU A 112 -13.93 -3.42 0.80
CA GLU A 112 -12.48 -3.16 0.63
C GLU A 112 -11.74 -3.23 1.98
N LEU A 113 -12.49 -3.22 3.09
CA LEU A 113 -11.98 -3.17 4.46
C LEU A 113 -12.09 -4.50 5.22
N GLU A 114 -12.85 -5.47 4.71
CA GLU A 114 -13.05 -6.76 5.40
C GLU A 114 -11.74 -7.48 5.73
N LYS A 115 -10.73 -7.38 4.85
CA LYS A 115 -9.42 -8.01 5.07
C LYS A 115 -8.75 -7.54 6.36
N TYR A 116 -9.04 -6.32 6.81
CA TYR A 116 -8.46 -5.75 8.02
C TYR A 116 -8.98 -6.42 9.30
N TYR A 117 -10.13 -7.10 9.30
CA TYR A 117 -10.54 -7.93 10.45
C TYR A 117 -9.53 -9.04 10.78
N THR A 118 -8.70 -9.43 9.81
CA THR A 118 -7.67 -10.46 10.01
C THR A 118 -6.32 -9.91 10.46
N VAL A 119 -6.18 -8.59 10.55
CA VAL A 119 -4.91 -7.87 10.76
C VAL A 119 -5.01 -6.94 11.96
N LEU A 120 -6.10 -6.16 12.07
CA LEU A 120 -6.26 -5.15 13.11
C LEU A 120 -6.80 -5.75 14.40
N HIS A 121 -6.44 -5.12 15.52
CA HIS A 121 -7.04 -5.42 16.81
C HIS A 121 -8.54 -5.03 16.82
N PRO A 122 -9.46 -5.85 17.35
CA PRO A 122 -10.90 -5.56 17.39
C PRO A 122 -11.26 -4.18 17.97
N GLY A 123 -10.54 -3.75 19.01
CA GLY A 123 -10.75 -2.45 19.66
C GLY A 123 -10.40 -1.22 18.82
N ILE A 124 -9.86 -1.39 17.60
CA ILE A 124 -9.58 -0.29 16.67
C ILE A 124 -10.78 0.03 15.78
N PHE A 125 -11.75 -0.88 15.65
CA PHE A 125 -12.92 -0.65 14.83
C PHE A 125 -13.99 0.11 15.62
N GLU A 126 -14.37 1.31 15.18
CA GLU A 126 -15.49 2.07 15.77
C GLU A 126 -16.79 1.25 15.78
N ASN A 127 -17.09 0.56 14.66
CA ASN A 127 -18.25 -0.31 14.50
C ASN A 127 -17.82 -1.77 14.40
N PHE A 128 -17.11 -2.29 15.41
CA PHE A 128 -16.70 -3.69 15.43
C PHE A 128 -17.92 -4.62 15.37
N SER A 129 -17.85 -5.64 14.51
CA SER A 129 -18.85 -6.70 14.44
C SER A 129 -18.15 -8.03 14.60
N MET A 130 -18.47 -8.73 15.70
CA MET A 130 -17.95 -10.07 15.95
C MET A 130 -18.38 -11.03 14.84
N GLU A 131 -19.63 -10.94 14.40
CA GLU A 131 -20.16 -11.76 13.30
C GLU A 131 -19.37 -11.56 12.00
N LYS A 132 -19.11 -10.31 11.60
CA LYS A 132 -18.27 -10.01 10.42
C LYS A 132 -16.86 -10.56 10.62
N CYS A 133 -16.26 -10.35 11.78
CA CYS A 133 -14.93 -10.86 12.12
C CYS A 133 -14.87 -12.39 11.94
N GLU A 134 -15.76 -13.12 12.59
CA GLU A 134 -15.83 -14.57 12.48
C GLU A 134 -16.06 -15.05 11.05
N ALA A 135 -16.94 -14.38 10.29
CA ALA A 135 -17.18 -14.69 8.89
C ALA A 135 -15.91 -14.56 8.04
N VAL A 136 -15.14 -13.48 8.24
CA VAL A 136 -13.86 -13.27 7.57
C VAL A 136 -12.84 -14.33 7.98
N PHE A 137 -12.76 -14.70 9.27
CA PHE A 137 -11.85 -15.76 9.74
C PHE A 137 -12.24 -17.15 9.21
N ARG A 138 -13.54 -17.46 9.09
CA ARG A 138 -14.03 -18.68 8.46
C ARG A 138 -13.56 -18.77 7.01
N ILE A 139 -13.69 -17.68 6.25
CA ILE A 139 -13.20 -17.59 4.87
C ILE A 139 -11.68 -17.70 4.82
N LYS A 140 -10.94 -16.98 5.67
CA LYS A 140 -9.47 -17.04 5.73
C LYS A 140 -8.99 -18.47 5.95
N ASN A 141 -9.53 -19.18 6.95
CA ASN A 141 -9.04 -20.49 7.37
C ASN A 141 -9.56 -21.65 6.51
N SER A 142 -10.76 -21.51 5.93
CA SER A 142 -11.43 -22.56 5.14
C SER A 142 -12.24 -21.97 3.98
N PRO A 143 -11.59 -21.33 3.00
CA PRO A 143 -12.30 -20.60 1.94
C PRO A 143 -13.14 -21.53 1.05
N TYR A 144 -12.75 -22.80 0.85
CA TYR A 144 -13.59 -23.76 0.12
C TYR A 144 -14.92 -24.08 0.80
N ARG A 145 -15.00 -23.98 2.14
CA ARG A 145 -16.26 -24.25 2.85
C ARG A 145 -17.18 -23.03 2.84
N TYR A 146 -16.61 -21.84 2.95
CA TYR A 146 -17.38 -20.61 3.19
C TYR A 146 -17.43 -19.65 2.00
N ALA A 147 -16.62 -19.90 0.96
CA ALA A 147 -16.49 -19.07 -0.23
C ALA A 147 -16.26 -19.90 -1.51
N ALA A 148 -16.67 -21.18 -1.54
CA ALA A 148 -16.46 -22.08 -2.70
C ALA A 148 -16.95 -21.47 -4.03
N ARG A 149 -18.17 -20.92 -4.05
CA ARG A 149 -18.72 -20.27 -5.24
C ARG A 149 -17.85 -19.11 -5.73
N GLN A 150 -17.31 -18.31 -4.81
CA GLN A 150 -16.43 -17.19 -5.15
C GLN A 150 -15.07 -17.68 -5.66
N MET A 151 -14.49 -18.69 -5.02
CA MET A 151 -13.23 -19.30 -5.45
C MET A 151 -13.33 -19.94 -6.84
N LEU A 152 -14.46 -20.56 -7.17
CA LEU A 152 -14.69 -21.17 -8.47
C LEU A 152 -15.00 -20.11 -9.53
N LEU A 153 -16.07 -19.32 -9.37
CA LEU A 153 -16.51 -18.38 -10.40
C LEU A 153 -15.53 -17.21 -10.56
N ASN A 154 -15.24 -16.49 -9.47
CA ASN A 154 -14.39 -15.30 -9.53
C ASN A 154 -12.92 -15.70 -9.68
N GLY A 155 -12.51 -16.81 -9.05
CA GLY A 155 -11.16 -17.34 -9.23
C GLY A 155 -10.90 -17.75 -10.68
N PHE A 156 -11.84 -18.43 -11.34
CA PHE A 156 -11.73 -18.77 -12.76
C PHE A 156 -11.73 -17.53 -13.64
N LYS A 157 -12.64 -16.57 -13.41
CA LYS A 157 -12.65 -15.29 -14.14
C LYS A 157 -11.30 -14.57 -14.03
N MET A 158 -10.75 -14.45 -12.83
CA MET A 158 -9.43 -13.83 -12.62
C MET A 158 -8.29 -14.65 -13.23
N PHE A 159 -8.37 -15.98 -13.19
CA PHE A 159 -7.40 -16.86 -13.84
C PHE A 159 -7.37 -16.62 -15.35
N ILE A 160 -8.53 -16.58 -16.01
CA ILE A 160 -8.64 -16.26 -17.45
C ILE A 160 -8.06 -14.87 -17.75
N VAL A 161 -8.40 -13.86 -16.94
CA VAL A 161 -7.83 -12.51 -17.10
C VAL A 161 -6.30 -12.54 -16.97
N ARG A 162 -5.74 -13.28 -16.01
CA ARG A 162 -4.29 -13.42 -15.85
C ARG A 162 -3.63 -14.14 -17.02
N LEU A 163 -4.25 -15.21 -17.53
CA LEU A 163 -3.76 -15.96 -18.71
C LEU A 163 -3.76 -15.08 -19.96
N LEU A 164 -4.89 -14.44 -20.27
CA LEU A 164 -5.04 -13.59 -21.44
C LEU A 164 -4.06 -12.40 -21.42
N ARG A 165 -3.77 -11.87 -20.23
CA ARG A 165 -2.82 -10.77 -20.04
C ARG A 165 -1.36 -11.23 -19.86
N ARG A 166 -1.06 -12.55 -19.96
CA ARG A 166 0.25 -13.16 -19.65
C ARG A 166 0.87 -12.59 -18.37
N HIS A 167 0.02 -12.44 -17.35
CA HIS A 167 0.30 -11.59 -16.22
C HIS A 167 1.30 -12.26 -15.27
N ILE A 168 2.55 -11.80 -15.29
CA ILE A 168 3.51 -12.06 -14.21
C ILE A 168 3.08 -11.17 -13.03
N PRO A 169 2.97 -11.71 -11.79
CA PRO A 169 2.71 -10.90 -10.61
C PRO A 169 3.73 -9.76 -10.55
N ALA A 170 3.25 -8.53 -10.36
CA ALA A 170 4.12 -7.36 -10.36
C ALA A 170 5.25 -7.45 -9.33
N GLU A 171 5.02 -8.19 -8.23
CA GLU A 171 5.99 -8.47 -7.17
C GLU A 171 7.17 -9.35 -7.63
N LEU A 172 7.02 -10.07 -8.73
CA LEU A 172 8.06 -10.90 -9.34
C LEU A 172 8.75 -10.23 -10.52
N LEU A 173 8.30 -9.03 -10.92
CA LEU A 173 8.94 -8.28 -11.99
C LEU A 173 10.18 -7.59 -11.43
N ASP A 174 11.31 -7.88 -12.07
CA ASP A 174 12.63 -7.28 -11.85
C ASP A 174 13.04 -6.33 -12.98
N LYS A 175 12.20 -6.24 -14.02
CA LYS A 175 12.38 -5.44 -15.22
C LYS A 175 11.09 -4.76 -15.65
N GLN A 176 11.23 -3.74 -16.49
CA GLN A 176 10.12 -3.04 -17.12
C GLN A 176 9.58 -3.82 -18.33
N PRO A 177 8.34 -4.35 -18.29
CA PRO A 177 7.76 -5.07 -19.42
C PRO A 177 7.18 -4.14 -20.50
N MET A 178 6.96 -2.86 -20.20
CA MET A 178 6.35 -1.90 -21.12
C MET A 178 7.41 -1.13 -21.92
N ASN A 179 7.18 -0.92 -23.22
CA ASN A 179 7.98 0.02 -24.00
C ASN A 179 7.52 1.48 -23.77
N ALA A 180 8.25 2.45 -24.34
CA ALA A 180 7.97 3.88 -24.18
C ALA A 180 6.53 4.28 -24.56
N VAL A 181 5.99 3.73 -25.66
CA VAL A 181 4.62 4.02 -26.12
C VAL A 181 3.59 3.48 -25.12
N GLN A 182 3.84 2.28 -24.60
CA GLN A 182 2.97 1.65 -23.60
C GLN A 182 3.03 2.38 -22.24
N LEU A 183 4.20 2.86 -21.83
CA LEU A 183 4.35 3.66 -20.60
C LEU A 183 3.61 4.99 -20.70
N GLU A 184 3.68 5.66 -21.85
CA GLU A 184 2.92 6.88 -22.08
C GLU A 184 1.41 6.62 -22.02
N ALA A 185 0.92 5.53 -22.63
CA ALA A 185 -0.48 5.14 -22.55
C ALA A 185 -0.93 4.75 -21.14
N ASP A 186 -0.11 3.99 -20.41
CA ASP A 186 -0.36 3.59 -19.01
C ASP A 186 -0.42 4.82 -18.09
N SER A 187 0.46 5.80 -18.29
CA SER A 187 0.45 7.04 -17.50
C SER A 187 -0.83 7.85 -17.68
N LYS A 188 -1.35 7.94 -18.92
CA LYS A 188 -2.66 8.56 -19.21
C LYS A 188 -3.80 7.79 -18.55
N HIS A 189 -3.75 6.46 -18.61
CA HIS A 189 -4.75 5.61 -17.95
C HIS A 189 -4.81 5.84 -16.44
N TRP A 190 -3.67 6.03 -15.77
CA TRP A 190 -3.63 6.39 -14.35
C TRP A 190 -4.27 7.74 -14.07
N ILE A 191 -3.92 8.77 -14.84
CA ILE A 191 -4.54 10.10 -14.72
C ILE A 191 -6.05 10.03 -14.88
N ASP A 192 -6.54 9.41 -15.95
CA ASP A 192 -7.98 9.26 -16.21
C ASP A 192 -8.67 8.46 -15.09
N GLY A 193 -8.01 7.42 -14.60
CA GLY A 193 -8.45 6.61 -13.47
C GLY A 193 -8.65 7.43 -12.20
N TRP A 194 -7.68 8.28 -11.85
CA TRP A 194 -7.78 9.16 -10.68
C TRP A 194 -8.80 10.28 -10.86
N LYS A 195 -8.84 10.91 -12.03
CA LYS A 195 -9.87 11.90 -12.38
C LYS A 195 -11.27 11.33 -12.18
N LYS A 196 -11.52 10.12 -12.68
CA LYS A 196 -12.78 9.41 -12.46
C LYS A 196 -12.99 9.03 -10.99
N GLN A 197 -11.97 8.52 -10.32
CA GLN A 197 -12.06 8.05 -8.92
C GLN A 197 -12.42 9.18 -7.95
N PHE A 198 -11.84 10.35 -8.16
CA PHE A 198 -12.00 11.50 -7.26
C PHE A 198 -12.97 12.56 -7.80
N ASN A 199 -13.61 12.30 -8.94
CA ASN A 199 -14.50 13.24 -9.62
C ASN A 199 -13.81 14.59 -9.87
N ILE A 200 -12.62 14.55 -10.47
CA ILE A 200 -11.80 15.72 -10.83
C ILE A 200 -11.79 15.87 -12.35
N THR A 201 -12.31 16.99 -12.85
CA THR A 201 -12.36 17.29 -14.29
C THR A 201 -11.10 18.03 -14.75
N ASP A 202 -10.62 18.96 -13.94
CA ASP A 202 -9.42 19.75 -14.15
C ASP A 202 -8.51 19.61 -12.93
N MET A 203 -7.25 19.23 -13.17
CA MET A 203 -6.25 19.00 -12.11
C MET A 203 -5.55 20.28 -11.67
N ASP A 204 -5.67 21.34 -12.46
CA ASP A 204 -5.03 22.64 -12.19
C ASP A 204 -6.04 23.67 -11.65
N ALA A 205 -7.33 23.34 -11.65
CA ALA A 205 -8.36 24.12 -10.99
C ALA A 205 -8.23 24.08 -9.46
N PHE A 206 -8.93 24.99 -8.79
CA PHE A 206 -9.13 24.93 -7.35
C PHE A 206 -9.75 23.60 -6.93
N LEU A 207 -9.39 23.14 -5.73
CA LEU A 207 -9.91 21.89 -5.20
C LEU A 207 -11.44 21.94 -5.09
N PRO A 208 -12.16 20.97 -5.68
CA PRO A 208 -13.60 20.86 -5.49
C PRO A 208 -13.97 20.72 -4.01
N GLU A 209 -15.14 21.23 -3.61
CA GLU A 209 -15.59 21.23 -2.22
C GLU A 209 -15.54 19.84 -1.56
N HIS A 210 -15.98 18.80 -2.27
CA HIS A 210 -15.94 17.41 -1.77
C HIS A 210 -14.51 16.90 -1.52
N ILE A 211 -13.53 17.40 -2.27
CA ILE A 211 -12.11 17.10 -2.03
C ILE A 211 -11.61 17.85 -0.81
N VAL A 212 -11.99 19.12 -0.63
CA VAL A 212 -11.63 19.92 0.54
C VAL A 212 -12.18 19.30 1.83
N GLU A 213 -13.44 18.88 1.85
CA GLU A 213 -14.05 18.18 3.00
C GLU A 213 -13.33 16.86 3.31
N GLY A 214 -13.05 16.08 2.26
CA GLY A 214 -12.28 14.85 2.35
C GLY A 214 -10.88 15.07 2.91
N ARG A 215 -10.19 16.11 2.42
CA ARG A 215 -8.86 16.51 2.87
C ARG A 215 -8.84 16.84 4.35
N LYS A 216 -9.80 17.61 4.85
CA LYS A 216 -9.89 17.93 6.29
C LYS A 216 -9.88 16.67 7.16
N LYS A 217 -10.62 15.63 6.75
CA LYS A 217 -10.59 14.32 7.43
C LYS A 217 -9.22 13.65 7.35
N ARG A 218 -8.54 13.71 6.20
CA ARG A 218 -7.17 13.18 6.03
C ARG A 218 -6.15 13.92 6.87
N ILE A 219 -6.25 15.25 6.97
CA ILE A 219 -5.38 16.08 7.81
C ILE A 219 -5.46 15.64 9.27
N VAL A 220 -6.68 15.48 9.80
CA VAL A 220 -6.89 15.04 11.19
C VAL A 220 -6.16 13.72 11.46
N VAL A 221 -6.32 12.74 10.56
CA VAL A 221 -5.70 11.42 10.73
C VAL A 221 -4.17 11.48 10.60
N LEU A 222 -3.63 12.26 9.66
CA LEU A 222 -2.18 12.44 9.53
C LEU A 222 -1.58 13.07 10.80
N LYS A 223 -2.23 14.09 11.35
CA LYS A 223 -1.83 14.72 12.62
C LYS A 223 -1.87 13.72 13.77
N GLU A 224 -2.90 12.88 13.83
CA GLU A 224 -3.00 11.82 14.84
C GLU A 224 -1.91 10.76 14.69
N MET A 225 -1.56 10.36 13.47
CA MET A 225 -0.42 9.46 13.22
C MET A 225 0.90 10.04 13.73
N ILE A 226 1.15 11.32 13.45
CA ILE A 226 2.37 12.01 13.90
C ILE A 226 2.38 12.17 15.42
N ALA A 227 1.26 12.57 16.02
CA ALA A 227 1.11 12.68 17.47
C ALA A 227 1.38 11.33 18.15
N PHE A 228 0.78 10.26 17.66
CA PHE A 228 1.01 8.90 18.16
C PHE A 228 2.48 8.48 18.03
N CYS A 229 3.15 8.83 16.92
CA CYS A 229 4.59 8.58 16.80
C CYS A 229 5.39 9.34 17.87
N LYS A 230 5.12 10.63 18.08
CA LYS A 230 5.79 11.45 19.09
C LYS A 230 5.56 10.92 20.51
N GLU A 231 4.33 10.56 20.86
CA GLU A 231 3.96 9.97 22.16
C GLU A 231 4.69 8.65 22.45
N ARG A 232 5.01 7.88 21.42
CA ARG A 232 5.73 6.60 21.51
C ARG A 232 7.23 6.73 21.25
N GLU A 233 7.74 7.96 21.16
CA GLU A 233 9.14 8.26 20.84
C GLU A 233 9.63 7.65 19.51
N PHE A 234 8.71 7.42 18.56
CA PHE A 234 9.04 7.02 17.19
C PHE A 234 9.44 8.24 16.34
N GLN A 235 10.12 7.98 15.23
CA GLN A 235 10.59 9.00 14.29
C GLN A 235 9.74 8.97 13.01
N PRO A 236 8.67 9.77 12.91
CA PRO A 236 7.88 9.83 11.69
C PRO A 236 8.66 10.54 10.57
N VAL A 237 8.59 10.01 9.37
CA VAL A 237 9.14 10.60 8.14
C VAL A 237 8.10 10.48 7.05
N ILE A 238 7.72 11.59 6.43
CA ILE A 238 6.80 11.61 5.29
C ILE A 238 7.61 11.38 4.03
N VAL A 239 7.17 10.44 3.19
CA VAL A 239 7.89 10.07 1.96
C VAL A 239 6.94 10.16 0.77
N LEU A 240 7.33 10.83 -0.31
CA LEU A 240 6.65 10.74 -1.60
C LEU A 240 7.50 9.88 -2.55
N PRO A 241 7.11 8.62 -2.83
CA PRO A 241 7.87 7.72 -3.70
C PRO A 241 8.01 8.25 -5.13
N PRO A 242 9.06 7.81 -5.86
CA PRO A 242 9.29 8.23 -7.23
C PRO A 242 8.26 7.59 -8.17
N VAL A 243 8.06 8.25 -9.31
CA VAL A 243 7.28 7.73 -10.44
C VAL A 243 8.09 7.91 -11.72
N THR A 244 7.68 7.29 -12.83
CA THR A 244 8.39 7.53 -14.10
C THR A 244 8.17 8.96 -14.60
N ASP A 245 9.12 9.49 -15.38
CA ASP A 245 8.97 10.80 -16.06
C ASP A 245 7.71 10.85 -16.97
N TYR A 246 7.24 9.70 -17.48
CA TYR A 246 5.98 9.59 -18.24
C TYR A 246 4.76 10.00 -17.41
N LEU A 247 4.77 9.68 -16.12
CA LEU A 247 3.69 10.00 -15.21
C LEU A 247 3.92 11.36 -14.52
N SER A 248 5.14 11.64 -14.04
CA SER A 248 5.40 12.87 -13.30
C SER A 248 5.23 14.13 -14.16
N SER A 249 5.47 14.03 -15.47
CA SER A 249 5.27 15.13 -16.43
C SER A 249 3.80 15.53 -16.62
N LYS A 250 2.85 14.70 -16.16
CA LYS A 250 1.41 15.00 -16.15
C LYS A 250 0.95 15.72 -14.88
N PHE A 251 1.84 15.83 -13.90
CA PHE A 251 1.60 16.60 -12.68
C PHE A 251 2.21 17.99 -12.86
N SER A 252 1.36 18.96 -13.22
CA SER A 252 1.76 20.36 -13.29
C SER A 252 2.24 20.86 -11.92
N GLU A 253 2.93 22.00 -11.90
CA GLU A 253 3.28 22.66 -10.63
C GLU A 253 2.03 23.03 -9.82
N THR A 254 0.98 23.53 -10.49
CA THR A 254 -0.31 23.84 -9.88
C THR A 254 -0.93 22.62 -9.22
N PHE A 255 -0.95 21.47 -9.89
CA PHE A 255 -1.43 20.22 -9.32
C PHE A 255 -0.61 19.82 -8.08
N ARG A 256 0.72 19.87 -8.15
CA ARG A 256 1.59 19.50 -7.04
C ARG A 256 1.36 20.39 -5.82
N ASN A 257 1.24 21.70 -6.03
CA ASN A 257 0.89 22.66 -4.99
C ASN A 257 -0.50 22.37 -4.41
N ASN A 258 -1.52 22.25 -5.27
CA ASN A 258 -2.91 22.07 -4.86
C ASN A 258 -3.14 20.73 -4.16
N TYR A 259 -2.53 19.63 -4.59
CA TYR A 259 -2.86 18.29 -4.12
C TYR A 259 -1.83 17.68 -3.16
N ILE A 260 -0.58 18.12 -3.18
CA ILE A 260 0.50 17.50 -2.39
C ILE A 260 1.02 18.46 -1.33
N TYR A 261 1.55 19.62 -1.73
CA TYR A 261 2.28 20.49 -0.81
C TYR A 261 1.36 21.28 0.12
N SER A 262 0.31 21.92 -0.41
CA SER A 262 -0.69 22.60 0.44
C SER A 262 -1.33 21.67 1.47
N PHE A 263 -1.51 20.39 1.14
CA PHE A 263 -2.02 19.40 2.09
C PHE A 263 -1.09 19.24 3.31
N LEU A 264 0.23 19.24 3.11
CA LEU A 264 1.21 19.13 4.20
C LEU A 264 1.31 20.44 5.00
N GLU A 265 1.22 21.58 4.31
CA GLU A 265 1.18 22.90 4.93
C GLU A 265 -0.07 23.07 5.81
N GLU A 266 -1.26 22.77 5.27
CA GLU A 266 -2.54 22.80 5.99
C GLU A 266 -2.55 21.83 7.18
N ALA A 267 -1.87 20.67 7.06
CA ALA A 267 -1.74 19.74 8.17
C ALA A 267 -0.83 20.26 9.29
N GLY A 268 0.00 21.27 9.01
CA GLY A 268 0.94 21.84 9.97
C GLY A 268 2.04 20.86 10.37
N VAL A 269 2.55 20.09 9.40
CA VAL A 269 3.54 19.00 9.63
C VAL A 269 4.89 19.29 8.99
N LEU A 270 5.20 20.57 8.74
CA LEU A 270 6.45 21.01 8.12
C LEU A 270 7.68 20.78 9.03
N ASP A 271 7.47 20.54 10.32
CA ASP A 271 8.50 20.10 11.26
C ASP A 271 8.89 18.62 11.09
N ILE A 272 8.05 17.84 10.38
CA ILE A 272 8.31 16.43 10.12
C ILE A 272 9.15 16.29 8.85
N PRO A 273 10.24 15.50 8.88
CA PRO A 273 11.04 15.19 7.70
C PRO A 273 10.17 14.78 6.50
N PHE A 274 10.18 15.60 5.45
CA PHE A 274 9.59 15.26 4.16
C PHE A 274 10.69 14.89 3.16
N LEU A 275 10.60 13.70 2.59
CA LEU A 275 11.49 13.20 1.53
C LEU A 275 10.68 13.06 0.24
N ASN A 276 10.91 13.95 -0.71
CA ASN A 276 10.20 13.99 -1.98
C ASN A 276 11.06 13.40 -3.11
N TYR A 277 10.64 12.25 -3.64
CA TYR A 277 11.33 11.57 -4.72
C TYR A 277 10.58 11.61 -6.06
N LEU A 278 9.49 12.37 -6.16
CA LEU A 278 8.59 12.35 -7.32
C LEU A 278 9.32 12.50 -8.67
N ASP A 279 10.34 13.37 -8.72
CA ASP A 279 11.22 13.60 -9.89
C ASP A 279 12.71 13.45 -9.55
N ASP A 280 13.03 12.65 -8.54
CA ASP A 280 14.41 12.47 -8.12
C ASP A 280 15.23 11.81 -9.24
N LYS A 281 16.36 12.44 -9.57
CA LYS A 281 17.22 12.05 -10.69
C LYS A 281 17.73 10.61 -10.57
N ARG A 282 17.85 10.08 -9.35
CA ARG A 282 18.28 8.70 -9.06
C ARG A 282 17.28 7.65 -9.55
N PHE A 283 16.03 8.04 -9.84
CA PHE A 283 14.95 7.15 -10.25
C PHE A 283 14.40 7.44 -11.66
N LYS A 284 15.13 8.18 -12.49
CA LYS A 284 14.70 8.50 -13.87
C LYS A 284 14.68 7.30 -14.81
N ASP A 285 15.45 6.25 -14.51
CA ASP A 285 15.53 5.08 -15.36
C ASP A 285 14.21 4.28 -15.33
N PRO A 286 13.46 4.19 -16.46
CA PRO A 286 12.19 3.47 -16.51
C PRO A 286 12.34 1.96 -16.27
N THR A 287 13.56 1.42 -16.38
CA THR A 287 13.84 0.00 -16.08
C THR A 287 13.68 -0.35 -14.60
N LEU A 288 13.61 0.64 -13.70
CA LEU A 288 13.35 0.47 -12.27
C LEU A 288 11.87 0.25 -11.95
N TYR A 289 10.98 0.31 -12.94
CA TYR A 289 9.54 0.24 -12.79
C TYR A 289 8.96 -0.99 -13.48
N PHE A 290 7.73 -1.39 -13.14
CA PHE A 290 6.99 -2.42 -13.89
C PHE A 290 5.79 -1.88 -14.67
N ASN A 291 5.45 -0.61 -14.44
CA ASN A 291 4.51 0.19 -15.24
C ASN A 291 4.92 1.68 -15.12
N SER A 292 4.05 2.63 -15.48
CA SER A 292 4.39 4.06 -15.39
C SER A 292 4.42 4.63 -13.96
N PHE A 293 3.87 3.90 -12.97
CA PHE A 293 3.66 4.40 -11.62
C PHE A 293 4.50 3.69 -10.56
N PHE A 294 4.61 2.37 -10.62
CA PHE A 294 5.14 1.56 -9.54
C PHE A 294 6.52 0.99 -9.86
N LEU A 295 7.41 1.04 -8.86
CA LEU A 295 8.72 0.41 -8.90
C LEU A 295 8.58 -1.11 -9.01
N ASN A 296 9.48 -1.72 -9.78
CA ASN A 296 9.70 -3.16 -9.77
C ASN A 296 10.61 -3.55 -8.60
N ARG A 297 10.91 -4.84 -8.44
CA ARG A 297 11.69 -5.32 -7.29
C ARG A 297 13.07 -4.67 -7.21
N THR A 298 13.74 -4.48 -8.34
CA THR A 298 15.07 -3.84 -8.43
C THR A 298 14.98 -2.38 -7.98
N GLY A 299 14.02 -1.63 -8.55
CA GLY A 299 13.76 -0.25 -8.18
C GLY A 299 13.37 -0.08 -6.71
N ALA A 300 12.54 -0.97 -6.18
CA ALA A 300 12.10 -0.93 -4.78
C ALA A 300 13.25 -1.18 -3.79
N GLY A 301 14.15 -2.11 -4.12
CA GLY A 301 15.35 -2.35 -3.32
C GLY A 301 16.31 -1.15 -3.31
N LEU A 302 16.52 -0.53 -4.48
CA LEU A 302 17.31 0.70 -4.59
C LEU A 302 16.65 1.85 -3.82
N PHE A 303 15.33 2.03 -3.97
CA PHE A 303 14.58 3.09 -3.31
C PHE A 303 14.64 2.96 -1.79
N SER A 304 14.39 1.78 -1.24
CA SER A 304 14.54 1.52 0.19
C SER A 304 15.94 1.88 0.70
N LYS A 305 16.99 1.50 -0.03
CA LYS A 305 18.37 1.82 0.34
C LYS A 305 18.60 3.33 0.39
N VAL A 306 18.22 4.03 -0.68
CA VAL A 306 18.36 5.49 -0.80
C VAL A 306 17.60 6.23 0.30
N VAL A 307 16.36 5.84 0.59
CA VAL A 307 15.57 6.45 1.66
C VAL A 307 16.26 6.33 3.01
N LEU A 308 16.82 5.15 3.31
CA LEU A 308 17.52 4.94 4.58
C LEU A 308 18.84 5.73 4.67
N GLU A 309 19.56 5.89 3.57
CA GLU A 309 20.77 6.72 3.49
C GLU A 309 20.43 8.21 3.69
N ASP A 310 19.41 8.71 3.00
CA ASP A 310 18.97 10.11 3.10
C ASP A 310 18.42 10.44 4.51
N ILE A 311 17.84 9.47 5.22
CA ILE A 311 17.44 9.63 6.63
C ILE A 311 18.65 9.71 7.57
N LYS A 312 19.69 8.90 7.32
CA LYS A 312 20.91 8.90 8.15
C LYS A 312 21.76 10.16 7.99
N ASN A 313 21.68 10.80 6.82
CA ASN A 313 22.48 11.98 6.48
C ASN A 313 21.82 13.31 6.88
N ARG A 314 20.71 13.28 7.63
CA ARG A 314 20.01 14.46 8.17
C ARG A 314 20.44 14.73 9.61
#